data_AF-A0A395HBI1-F1
#
_entry.id   AF-A0A395HBI1-F1
#
_cell.length_a   1.000
_cell.length_b   1.000
_cell.length_c   1.000
_cell.angle_alpha   90.00
_cell.angle_beta   90.00
_cell.angle_gamma   90.00
#
_symmetry.space_group_name_H-M   'P 1'
#
loop_
_entity.id
_entity.type
_entity.pdbx_description
1 polymer ?
#
loop_
_entity_poly.entity_id
_entity_poly.type
_entity_poly.pdbx_seq_one_letter_code
_entity_poly.pdbx_strand_id
1 'polypeptide(L)'
;MSSRQSIDLDHEGQHEANEALLTEEPVSSAKKSKWLRGSIYHFMLLYSILACLVIYILFLTKSCQDPSLGINSPANEAVVYENIAFTQGWQDGSPYHGTPTPELDRLWDDLYQPETDPPPDGINLEIDAASAVNLPSPTLMLDGKKALHPEYYDEMRLFYDNGTVDKEVRLHYSHCIEHLRQTIMCHGDTTVMSYETIDETRAALSMTATHRCRNFDGLHDWAFSRWVRNVNVSRLQPGPGII
;
A
#
# COMPACT_ATOMS: atom_id res chain seq x y z
N MET A 1 -118.00 -18.11 18.18
CA MET A 1 -116.72 -18.36 18.88
C MET A 1 -116.23 -19.74 18.44
N SER A 2 -115.52 -19.80 17.33
CA SER A 2 -114.04 -19.76 17.20
C SER A 2 -113.46 -21.17 17.20
N SER A 3 -113.14 -21.62 15.98
CA SER A 3 -112.43 -22.85 15.64
C SER A 3 -110.93 -22.66 15.89
N ARG A 4 -110.23 -23.67 16.43
CA ARG A 4 -108.76 -23.72 16.45
C ARG A 4 -108.29 -24.68 15.37
N GLN A 5 -107.54 -24.13 14.42
CA GLN A 5 -106.78 -24.85 13.40
C GLN A 5 -105.30 -24.64 13.71
N SER A 6 -104.53 -25.72 13.84
CA SER A 6 -103.07 -25.71 13.93
C SER A 6 -102.47 -25.53 12.55
N ILE A 7 -101.55 -24.59 12.40
CA ILE A 7 -100.76 -24.34 11.20
C ILE A 7 -99.29 -24.57 11.58
N ASP A 8 -98.66 -25.53 10.90
CA ASP A 8 -97.22 -25.81 10.92
C ASP A 8 -96.44 -24.64 10.30
N LEU A 9 -95.28 -24.31 10.86
CA LEU A 9 -94.37 -23.27 10.39
C LEU A 9 -93.29 -23.89 9.50
N ASP A 10 -93.19 -23.36 8.27
CA ASP A 10 -92.32 -23.83 7.20
C ASP A 10 -90.82 -23.68 7.49
N HIS A 11 -90.09 -24.75 7.20
CA HIS A 11 -88.64 -24.93 7.34
C HIS A 11 -87.88 -24.48 6.06
N GLU A 12 -88.38 -23.45 5.38
CA GLU A 12 -87.96 -23.11 4.01
C GLU A 12 -87.01 -21.90 3.92
N GLY A 13 -86.79 -21.18 5.04
CA GLY A 13 -85.94 -19.98 5.07
C GLY A 13 -84.44 -20.20 5.34
N GLN A 14 -84.00 -21.43 5.68
CA GLN A 14 -82.60 -21.72 6.03
C GLN A 14 -81.79 -22.39 4.92
N HIS A 15 -82.44 -22.84 3.83
CA HIS A 15 -81.74 -23.40 2.69
C HIS A 15 -81.20 -22.31 1.75
N GLU A 16 -81.96 -21.23 1.51
CA GLU A 16 -81.53 -20.16 0.60
C GLU A 16 -80.36 -19.32 1.14
N ALA A 17 -80.27 -19.13 2.47
CA ALA A 17 -79.17 -18.38 3.09
C ALA A 17 -77.83 -19.13 3.06
N ASN A 18 -77.87 -20.46 3.05
CA ASN A 18 -76.67 -21.31 3.04
C ASN A 18 -76.18 -21.61 1.61
N GLU A 19 -77.05 -21.50 0.61
CA GLU A 19 -76.70 -21.70 -0.80
C GLU A 19 -76.01 -20.46 -1.42
N ALA A 20 -76.27 -19.27 -0.87
CA ALA A 20 -75.62 -18.02 -1.29
C ALA A 20 -74.20 -17.82 -0.72
N LEU A 21 -73.74 -18.62 0.26
CA LEU A 21 -72.42 -18.48 0.89
C LEU A 21 -71.36 -19.47 0.35
N LEU A 22 -71.76 -20.44 -0.48
CA LEU A 22 -70.86 -21.49 -0.99
C LEU A 22 -70.44 -21.29 -2.45
N THR A 23 -70.81 -20.18 -3.08
CA THR A 23 -70.27 -19.79 -4.38
C THR A 23 -68.99 -18.97 -4.22
N GLU A 24 -67.95 -19.58 -3.63
CA GLU A 24 -66.59 -19.11 -3.89
C GLU A 24 -66.27 -19.39 -5.36
N GLU A 25 -66.40 -18.36 -6.20
CA GLU A 25 -65.83 -18.33 -7.55
C GLU A 25 -64.38 -18.84 -7.50
N PRO A 26 -64.00 -19.87 -8.30
CA PRO A 26 -62.64 -20.34 -8.32
C PRO A 26 -61.77 -19.23 -8.94
N VAL A 27 -61.15 -18.41 -8.08
CA VAL A 27 -60.14 -17.43 -8.50
C VAL A 27 -59.06 -18.20 -9.26
N SER A 28 -59.11 -18.09 -10.58
CA SER A 28 -58.47 -19.03 -11.49
C SER A 28 -57.01 -19.27 -11.15
N SER A 29 -56.65 -20.53 -10.87
CA SER A 29 -55.26 -20.93 -10.59
C SER A 29 -54.32 -20.53 -11.75
N ALA A 30 -54.87 -20.38 -12.96
CA ALA A 30 -54.21 -19.85 -14.14
C ALA A 30 -53.73 -18.39 -13.99
N LYS A 31 -54.49 -17.51 -13.33
CA LYS A 31 -54.06 -16.12 -13.03
C LYS A 31 -52.95 -16.10 -11.98
N LYS A 32 -53.07 -16.91 -10.91
CA LYS A 32 -52.02 -17.05 -9.88
C LYS A 32 -50.70 -17.57 -10.47
N SER A 33 -50.75 -18.55 -11.37
CA SER A 33 -49.55 -19.12 -12.03
C SER A 33 -48.87 -18.13 -12.99
N LYS A 34 -49.63 -17.28 -13.70
CA LYS A 34 -49.07 -16.24 -14.58
C LYS A 34 -48.43 -15.11 -13.77
N TRP A 35 -49.05 -14.71 -12.67
CA TRP A 35 -48.49 -13.72 -11.73
C TRP A 35 -47.21 -14.22 -11.05
N LEU A 36 -47.19 -15.49 -10.61
CA LEU A 36 -46.03 -16.12 -10.01
C LEU A 36 -44.85 -16.22 -11.00
N ARG A 37 -45.11 -16.59 -12.26
CA ARG A 37 -44.08 -16.59 -13.32
C ARG A 37 -43.53 -15.19 -13.61
N GLY A 38 -44.40 -14.18 -13.69
CA GLY A 38 -43.96 -12.78 -13.87
C GLY A 38 -43.10 -12.28 -12.71
N SER A 39 -43.46 -12.66 -11.48
CA SER A 39 -42.67 -12.36 -10.28
C SER A 39 -41.29 -13.02 -10.31
N ILE A 40 -41.19 -14.28 -10.75
CA ILE A 40 -39.90 -14.98 -10.93
C ILE A 40 -39.03 -14.26 -11.96
N TYR A 41 -39.56 -13.87 -13.12
CA TYR A 41 -38.77 -13.12 -14.11
C TYR A 41 -38.33 -11.74 -13.59
N HIS A 42 -39.18 -11.06 -12.81
CA HIS A 42 -38.82 -9.79 -12.18
C HIS A 42 -37.68 -9.96 -11.17
N PHE A 43 -37.74 -10.98 -10.32
CA PHE A 43 -36.65 -11.29 -9.38
C PHE A 43 -35.37 -11.70 -10.12
N MET A 44 -35.44 -12.51 -11.18
CA MET A 44 -34.27 -12.91 -11.99
C MET A 44 -33.64 -11.69 -12.69
N LEU A 45 -34.43 -10.74 -13.18
CA LEU A 45 -33.95 -9.50 -13.76
C LEU A 45 -33.32 -8.59 -12.69
N LEU A 46 -33.95 -8.48 -11.51
CA LEU A 46 -33.42 -7.70 -10.39
C LEU A 46 -32.08 -8.24 -9.92
N TYR A 47 -31.97 -9.56 -9.71
CA TYR A 47 -30.74 -10.20 -9.26
C TYR A 47 -29.63 -10.16 -10.31
N SER A 48 -29.96 -10.26 -11.60
CA SER A 48 -28.96 -10.12 -12.67
C SER A 48 -28.45 -8.68 -12.79
N ILE A 49 -29.31 -7.67 -12.65
CA ILE A 49 -28.89 -6.26 -12.56
C ILE A 49 -28.01 -6.04 -11.33
N LEU A 50 -28.40 -6.53 -10.15
CA LEU A 50 -27.60 -6.46 -8.93
C LEU A 50 -26.23 -7.14 -9.09
N ALA A 51 -26.18 -8.33 -9.69
CA ALA A 51 -24.93 -9.04 -9.95
C ALA A 51 -24.02 -8.24 -10.90
N CYS A 52 -24.58 -7.67 -11.98
CA CYS A 52 -23.84 -6.78 -12.88
C CYS A 52 -23.34 -5.52 -12.17
N LEU A 53 -24.14 -4.94 -11.26
CA LEU A 53 -23.77 -3.78 -10.46
C LEU A 53 -22.64 -4.11 -9.48
N VAL A 54 -22.71 -5.27 -8.81
CA VAL A 54 -21.65 -5.75 -7.92
C VAL A 54 -20.37 -6.02 -8.71
N ILE A 55 -20.46 -6.68 -9.87
CA ILE A 55 -19.31 -6.94 -10.75
C ILE A 55 -18.71 -5.60 -11.24
N TYR A 56 -19.55 -4.64 -11.65
CA TYR A 56 -19.12 -3.32 -12.07
C TYR A 56 -18.43 -2.55 -10.93
N ILE A 57 -18.99 -2.58 -9.72
CA ILE A 57 -18.37 -2.01 -8.52
C ILE A 57 -17.03 -2.71 -8.26
N LEU A 58 -16.95 -4.04 -8.33
CA LEU A 58 -15.69 -4.79 -8.17
C LEU A 58 -14.65 -4.43 -9.23
N PHE A 59 -15.06 -4.13 -10.47
CA PHE A 59 -14.18 -3.63 -11.52
C PHE A 59 -13.73 -2.18 -11.27
N LEU A 60 -14.60 -1.32 -10.76
CA LEU A 60 -14.26 0.05 -10.36
C LEU A 60 -13.38 0.09 -9.10
N THR A 61 -13.52 -0.89 -8.21
CA THR A 61 -12.69 -1.04 -7.01
C THR A 61 -11.49 -1.95 -7.23
N LYS A 62 -11.21 -2.41 -8.48
CA LYS A 62 -9.95 -3.11 -8.74
C LYS A 62 -8.80 -2.21 -8.28
N SER A 63 -8.11 -2.72 -7.28
CA SER A 63 -7.25 -1.98 -6.37
C SER A 63 -6.23 -1.10 -7.09
N CYS A 64 -5.97 0.06 -6.50
CA CYS A 64 -4.75 0.82 -6.69
C CYS A 64 -3.57 -0.04 -6.22
N GLN A 65 -3.18 -1.03 -7.02
CA GLN A 65 -2.02 -1.85 -6.78
C GLN A 65 -0.81 -1.07 -7.27
N ASP A 66 0.19 -0.90 -6.42
CA ASP A 66 1.47 -0.29 -6.81
C ASP A 66 2.06 -1.05 -8.01
N PRO A 67 2.17 -0.43 -9.21
CA PRO A 67 2.71 -1.09 -10.39
C PRO A 67 4.16 -1.56 -10.21
N SER A 68 4.92 -0.92 -9.31
CA SER A 68 6.32 -1.29 -9.08
C SER A 68 6.48 -2.61 -8.31
N LEU A 69 5.42 -3.11 -7.64
CA LEU A 69 5.38 -4.48 -7.11
C LEU A 69 5.29 -5.55 -8.22
N GLY A 70 5.08 -5.14 -9.47
CA GLY A 70 5.17 -6.03 -10.63
C GLY A 70 6.61 -6.41 -11.02
N ILE A 71 7.61 -5.69 -10.51
CA ILE A 71 9.02 -6.05 -10.67
C ILE A 71 9.33 -7.20 -9.71
N ASN A 72 10.01 -8.24 -10.21
CA ASN A 72 10.39 -9.38 -9.38
C ASN A 72 11.43 -8.95 -8.33
N SER A 73 10.96 -8.66 -7.12
CA SER A 73 11.77 -8.36 -5.95
C SER A 73 11.20 -9.09 -4.74
N PRO A 74 12.01 -9.89 -4.02
CA PRO A 74 11.55 -10.56 -2.81
C PRO A 74 11.12 -9.58 -1.71
N ALA A 75 11.65 -8.35 -1.74
CA ALA A 75 11.26 -7.31 -0.79
C ALA A 75 9.80 -6.86 -0.96
N ASN A 76 9.14 -7.21 -2.07
CA ASN A 76 7.75 -6.85 -2.32
C ASN A 76 6.79 -7.35 -1.22
N GLU A 77 7.13 -8.46 -0.53
CA GLU A 77 6.33 -8.98 0.59
C GLU A 77 6.35 -8.07 1.82
N ALA A 78 7.41 -7.26 1.98
CA ALA A 78 7.59 -6.34 3.09
C ALA A 78 7.13 -4.91 2.77
N VAL A 79 6.66 -4.64 1.54
CA VAL A 79 6.19 -3.31 1.16
C VAL A 79 4.85 -3.04 1.83
N VAL A 80 4.90 -2.20 2.87
CA VAL A 80 3.75 -1.55 3.49
C VAL A 80 3.83 -0.06 3.22
N TYR A 81 2.70 0.60 3.02
CA TYR A 81 2.65 2.03 2.81
C TYR A 81 2.07 2.78 3.99
N GLU A 82 2.67 3.89 4.35
CA GLU A 82 2.26 4.80 5.41
C GLU A 82 2.24 6.25 4.94
N ASN A 83 1.57 7.11 5.71
CA ASN A 83 1.56 8.54 5.45
C ASN A 83 2.49 9.21 6.45
N ILE A 84 3.50 9.92 5.95
CA ILE A 84 4.49 10.59 6.79
C ILE A 84 4.31 12.10 6.57
N ALA A 85 4.01 12.81 7.66
CA ALA A 85 4.09 14.27 7.66
C ALA A 85 5.56 14.64 7.79
N PHE A 86 6.11 15.28 6.77
CA PHE A 86 7.50 15.70 6.81
C PHE A 86 7.68 16.86 7.79
N THR A 87 8.90 16.98 8.29
CA THR A 87 9.38 18.14 9.04
C THR A 87 9.96 19.14 8.02
N GLN A 88 9.98 20.44 8.36
CA GLN A 88 10.65 21.47 7.58
C GLN A 88 12.14 21.18 7.32
N GLY A 89 12.80 20.40 8.20
CA GLY A 89 14.17 19.93 7.98
C GLY A 89 15.25 20.95 8.38
N TRP A 90 14.90 21.96 9.18
CA TRP A 90 15.84 22.97 9.66
C TRP A 90 16.35 22.66 11.07
N GLN A 91 15.50 22.78 12.10
CA GLN A 91 15.86 22.62 13.52
C GLN A 91 14.76 21.87 14.31
N ASP A 92 13.81 21.31 13.59
CA ASP A 92 12.54 20.79 14.08
C ASP A 92 12.62 19.34 14.59
N GLY A 93 13.82 18.93 15.03
CA GLY A 93 13.99 17.72 15.83
C GLY A 93 14.22 16.43 15.05
N SER A 94 14.57 16.48 13.76
CA SER A 94 15.08 15.29 13.08
C SER A 94 16.39 14.85 13.74
N PRO A 95 16.50 13.59 14.20
CA PRO A 95 17.71 13.10 14.84
C PRO A 95 18.85 12.90 13.82
N TYR A 96 18.57 13.06 12.52
CA TYR A 96 19.52 12.88 11.42
C TYR A 96 20.18 14.17 10.94
N HIS A 97 19.86 15.33 11.54
CA HIS A 97 20.40 16.63 11.15
C HIS A 97 21.21 17.28 12.28
N GLY A 98 22.28 17.99 11.93
CA GLY A 98 23.10 18.77 12.84
C GLY A 98 24.58 18.67 12.51
N THR A 99 25.40 19.27 13.38
CA THR A 99 26.85 19.09 13.34
C THR A 99 27.22 17.63 13.65
N PRO A 100 28.31 17.10 13.08
CA PRO A 100 28.79 15.75 13.37
C PRO A 100 28.93 15.50 14.88
N THR A 101 28.36 14.39 15.34
CA THR A 101 28.55 13.87 16.70
C THR A 101 28.60 12.35 16.62
N PRO A 102 29.25 11.66 17.58
CA PRO A 102 29.27 10.20 17.59
C PRO A 102 27.89 9.54 17.63
N GLU A 103 26.91 10.20 18.28
CA GLU A 103 25.52 9.72 18.32
C GLU A 103 24.84 9.86 16.96
N LEU A 104 25.00 11.01 16.31
CA LEU A 104 24.50 11.23 14.95
C LEU A 104 25.14 10.26 13.95
N ASP A 105 26.44 9.99 14.08
CA ASP A 105 27.13 9.03 13.22
C ASP A 105 26.57 7.61 13.38
N ARG A 106 26.30 7.16 14.61
CA ARG A 106 25.62 5.88 14.85
C ARG A 106 24.24 5.81 14.21
N LEU A 107 23.41 6.84 14.38
CA LEU A 107 22.08 6.88 13.76
C LEU A 107 22.15 6.70 12.25
N TRP A 108 23.13 7.32 11.60
CA TRP A 108 23.33 7.16 10.17
C TRP A 108 23.92 5.80 9.81
N ASP A 109 24.87 5.30 10.59
CA ASP A 109 25.46 3.97 10.37
C ASP A 109 24.39 2.87 10.51
N ASP A 110 23.48 2.96 11.49
CA ASP A 110 22.42 2.00 11.74
C ASP A 110 21.44 1.82 10.57
N LEU A 111 21.27 2.84 9.72
CA LEU A 111 20.42 2.74 8.52
C LEU A 111 21.00 1.78 7.46
N TYR A 112 22.30 1.48 7.54
CA TYR A 112 23.05 0.84 6.46
C TYR A 112 23.95 -0.32 6.93
N GLN A 113 24.42 -0.28 8.17
CA GLN A 113 25.34 -1.23 8.76
C GLN A 113 24.73 -1.76 10.06
N PRO A 114 24.67 -3.08 10.26
CA PRO A 114 24.28 -3.60 11.57
C PRO A 114 25.32 -3.16 12.61
N GLU A 115 24.85 -2.49 13.66
CA GLU A 115 25.60 -2.00 14.83
C GLU A 115 26.38 -3.13 15.57
N THR A 116 26.09 -4.37 15.22
CA THR A 116 26.73 -5.58 15.71
C THR A 116 27.11 -6.44 14.52
N ASP A 117 28.22 -7.18 14.62
CA ASP A 117 28.41 -8.37 13.81
C ASP A 117 27.05 -9.07 13.69
N PRO A 118 26.59 -9.40 12.47
CA PRO A 118 25.23 -9.89 12.28
C PRO A 118 24.97 -11.04 13.23
N PRO A 119 23.70 -11.29 13.60
CA PRO A 119 23.32 -12.27 14.60
C PRO A 119 24.18 -13.55 14.47
N PRO A 120 24.54 -14.24 15.56
CA PRO A 120 25.28 -15.50 15.46
C PRO A 120 24.67 -16.46 14.43
N ASP A 121 23.35 -16.37 14.25
CA ASP A 121 22.52 -17.13 13.31
C ASP A 121 22.46 -16.56 11.88
N GLY A 122 23.18 -15.46 11.61
CA GLY A 122 23.32 -14.86 10.29
C GLY A 122 23.84 -15.91 9.31
N ILE A 123 23.04 -16.23 8.30
CA ILE A 123 23.29 -17.41 7.50
C ILE A 123 24.53 -17.14 6.64
N ASN A 124 25.59 -17.92 6.86
CA ASN A 124 26.68 -18.04 5.87
C ASN A 124 26.13 -18.84 4.69
N LEU A 125 25.31 -18.21 3.86
CA LEU A 125 24.84 -18.82 2.63
C LEU A 125 25.98 -18.72 1.61
N GLU A 126 26.48 -19.87 1.16
CA GLU A 126 27.04 -19.96 -0.18
C GLU A 126 25.88 -19.74 -1.15
N ILE A 127 25.71 -18.48 -1.59
CA ILE A 127 24.57 -18.09 -2.42
C ILE A 127 24.88 -18.42 -3.88
N ASP A 128 24.07 -19.28 -4.49
CA ASP A 128 24.05 -19.45 -5.94
C ASP A 128 23.36 -18.25 -6.63
N ALA A 129 23.55 -18.07 -7.94
CA ALA A 129 23.05 -16.91 -8.68
C ALA A 129 21.52 -16.71 -8.61
N ALA A 130 20.73 -17.77 -8.44
CA ALA A 130 19.28 -17.66 -8.29
C ALA A 130 18.90 -17.13 -6.90
N SER A 131 19.71 -17.44 -5.89
CA SER A 131 19.54 -16.98 -4.52
C SER A 131 20.11 -15.56 -4.31
N ALA A 132 21.06 -15.12 -5.14
CA ALA A 132 21.65 -13.77 -5.10
C ALA A 132 20.67 -12.67 -5.56
N VAL A 133 19.69 -13.01 -6.40
CA VAL A 133 18.55 -12.15 -6.75
C VAL A 133 17.72 -11.76 -5.52
N ASN A 134 17.80 -12.57 -4.45
CA ASN A 134 17.09 -12.32 -3.21
C ASN A 134 17.90 -11.54 -2.17
N LEU A 135 19.12 -11.16 -2.51
CA LEU A 135 19.91 -10.30 -1.64
C LEU A 135 19.34 -8.87 -1.67
N PRO A 136 19.27 -8.20 -0.51
CA PRO A 136 19.02 -6.77 -0.51
C PRO A 136 20.12 -6.10 -1.34
N SER A 137 19.73 -5.19 -2.23
CA SER A 137 20.71 -4.26 -2.82
C SER A 137 21.43 -3.62 -1.64
N PRO A 138 22.78 -3.63 -1.59
CA PRO A 138 23.47 -2.89 -0.55
C PRO A 138 22.94 -1.48 -0.62
N THR A 139 22.33 -1.05 0.49
CA THR A 139 21.80 0.29 0.68
C THR A 139 23.03 1.19 0.79
N LEU A 140 23.72 1.39 -0.32
CA LEU A 140 24.92 2.19 -0.39
C LEU A 140 24.46 3.63 -0.52
N MET A 141 24.65 4.42 0.52
CA MET A 141 25.14 5.79 0.46
C MET A 141 24.71 6.59 1.68
N LEU A 142 25.69 7.05 2.43
CA LEU A 142 25.60 8.40 2.98
C LEU A 142 26.94 9.11 3.13
N ASP A 143 27.68 9.16 2.04
CA ASP A 143 28.91 9.94 1.97
C ASP A 143 28.64 11.43 1.69
N GLY A 144 27.40 11.78 1.28
CA GLY A 144 26.99 13.16 1.03
C GLY A 144 26.97 14.06 2.27
N LYS A 145 26.58 13.54 3.44
CA LYS A 145 26.68 14.30 4.71
C LYS A 145 28.14 14.53 5.09
N LYS A 146 28.95 13.47 5.02
CA LYS A 146 30.36 13.54 5.40
C LYS A 146 31.12 14.56 4.54
N ALA A 147 30.73 14.69 3.27
CA ALA A 147 31.25 15.71 2.36
C ALA A 147 31.07 17.17 2.85
N LEU A 148 30.05 17.45 3.66
CA LEU A 148 29.77 18.78 4.20
C LEU A 148 30.66 19.14 5.41
N HIS A 149 31.34 18.13 5.99
CA HIS A 149 32.18 18.28 7.17
C HIS A 149 33.58 17.68 6.96
N PRO A 150 34.34 18.17 5.96
CA PRO A 150 35.69 17.68 5.68
C PRO A 150 36.67 17.91 6.83
N GLU A 151 36.34 18.78 7.79
CA GLU A 151 37.08 19.00 9.04
C GLU A 151 36.92 17.86 10.06
N TYR A 152 35.88 17.04 9.91
CA TYR A 152 35.55 15.94 10.81
C TYR A 152 35.74 14.57 10.12
N TYR A 153 35.52 14.49 8.80
CA TYR A 153 35.69 13.28 7.99
C TYR A 153 36.82 13.49 6.96
N ASP A 154 38.07 13.31 7.40
CA ASP A 154 39.27 13.50 6.55
C ASP A 154 39.24 12.62 5.30
N GLU A 155 38.69 11.40 5.39
CA GLU A 155 38.58 10.44 4.29
C GLU A 155 37.62 10.89 3.18
N MET A 156 36.72 11.83 3.49
CA MET A 156 35.71 12.36 2.56
C MET A 156 36.12 13.73 1.99
N ARG A 157 37.36 14.15 2.23
CA ARG A 157 37.86 15.45 1.80
C ARG A 157 38.12 15.49 0.29
N LEU A 158 37.33 16.29 -0.42
CA LEU A 158 37.42 16.40 -1.89
C LEU A 158 38.72 17.07 -2.38
N PHE A 159 39.25 18.03 -1.62
CA PHE A 159 40.42 18.81 -1.99
C PHE A 159 41.56 18.59 -1.01
N TYR A 160 42.73 18.18 -1.48
CA TYR A 160 43.94 18.17 -0.65
C TYR A 160 44.39 19.60 -0.29
N ASP A 161 45.26 19.74 0.71
CA ASP A 161 45.80 21.04 1.14
C ASP A 161 46.54 21.80 0.03
N ASN A 162 47.08 21.08 -0.95
CA ASN A 162 47.74 21.67 -2.12
C ASN A 162 46.76 22.17 -3.20
N GLY A 163 45.44 22.09 -2.95
CA GLY A 163 44.38 22.50 -3.88
C GLY A 163 44.07 21.49 -5.00
N THR A 164 44.73 20.33 -5.03
CA THR A 164 44.39 19.27 -5.98
C THR A 164 43.20 18.45 -5.49
N VAL A 165 42.49 17.84 -6.43
CA VAL A 165 41.26 17.09 -6.16
C VAL A 165 41.58 15.60 -5.97
N ASP A 166 41.03 15.00 -4.92
CA ASP A 166 41.04 13.55 -4.76
C ASP A 166 40.13 12.92 -5.81
N LYS A 167 40.75 12.13 -6.71
CA LYS A 167 40.03 11.52 -7.84
C LYS A 167 39.07 10.42 -7.39
N GLU A 168 39.42 9.67 -6.36
CA GLU A 168 38.61 8.57 -5.83
C GLU A 168 37.38 9.13 -5.13
N VAL A 169 37.58 10.12 -4.24
CA VAL A 169 36.47 10.81 -3.56
C VAL A 169 35.56 11.52 -4.56
N ARG A 170 36.13 12.19 -5.58
CA ARG A 170 35.33 12.81 -6.64
C ARG A 170 34.52 11.79 -7.44
N LEU A 171 35.14 10.66 -7.81
CA LEU A 171 34.45 9.59 -8.53
C LEU A 171 33.34 8.99 -7.66
N HIS A 172 33.61 8.83 -6.36
CA HIS A 172 32.64 8.36 -5.39
C HIS A 172 31.41 9.28 -5.37
N TYR A 173 31.59 10.57 -5.10
CA TYR A 173 30.49 11.54 -5.12
C TYR A 173 29.74 11.58 -6.45
N SER A 174 30.46 11.56 -7.57
CA SER A 174 29.85 11.68 -8.88
C SER A 174 28.88 10.53 -9.17
N HIS A 175 29.24 9.29 -8.86
CA HIS A 175 28.35 8.16 -9.12
C HIS A 175 27.26 8.04 -8.05
N CYS A 176 27.54 8.43 -6.79
CA CYS A 176 26.54 8.47 -5.73
C CYS A 176 25.42 9.46 -6.04
N ILE A 177 25.77 10.68 -6.43
CA ILE A 177 24.80 11.70 -6.83
C ILE A 177 23.96 11.21 -8.02
N GLU A 178 24.58 10.50 -8.96
CA GLU A 178 23.87 9.92 -10.10
C GLU A 178 22.90 8.81 -9.68
N HIS A 179 23.29 7.92 -8.77
CA HIS A 179 22.40 6.88 -8.24
C HIS A 179 21.22 7.49 -7.45
N LEU A 180 21.48 8.53 -6.64
CA LEU A 180 20.44 9.27 -5.93
C LEU A 180 19.46 9.92 -6.91
N ARG A 181 19.98 10.59 -7.95
CA ARG A 181 19.15 11.22 -9.00
C ARG A 181 18.25 10.19 -9.67
N GLN A 182 18.78 9.04 -10.07
CA GLN A 182 18.01 7.96 -10.70
C GLN A 182 16.92 7.43 -9.76
N THR A 183 17.25 7.22 -8.48
CA THR A 183 16.31 6.73 -7.46
C THR A 183 15.18 7.72 -7.20
N ILE A 184 15.49 9.00 -7.01
CA ILE A 184 14.49 10.07 -6.81
C ILE A 184 13.56 10.18 -8.02
N MET A 185 14.11 10.12 -9.23
CA MET A 185 13.29 10.17 -10.45
C MET A 185 12.43 8.91 -10.63
N CYS A 186 12.90 7.76 -10.17
CA CYS A 186 12.15 6.51 -10.20
C CYS A 186 10.94 6.55 -9.24
N HIS A 187 11.13 7.12 -8.06
CA HIS A 187 10.09 7.18 -7.02
C HIS A 187 9.23 8.45 -7.04
N GLY A 188 9.46 9.36 -8.00
CA GLY A 188 8.90 10.71 -8.08
C GLY A 188 7.64 10.97 -7.26
N ASP A 189 7.77 11.83 -6.26
CA ASP A 189 6.65 12.18 -5.37
C ASP A 189 5.71 13.18 -6.05
N THR A 190 4.41 12.91 -5.94
CA THR A 190 3.33 13.74 -6.52
C THR A 190 2.63 14.60 -5.46
N THR A 191 3.10 14.56 -4.22
CA THR A 191 2.60 15.36 -3.10
C THR A 191 2.77 16.85 -3.41
N VAL A 192 1.69 17.62 -3.24
CA VAL A 192 1.71 19.06 -3.44
C VAL A 192 2.23 19.75 -2.18
N MET A 193 3.33 20.48 -2.31
CA MET A 193 3.83 21.36 -1.26
C MET A 193 3.18 22.75 -1.37
N SER A 194 2.85 23.33 -0.22
CA SER A 194 2.28 24.68 -0.14
C SER A 194 3.37 25.73 0.05
N TYR A 195 3.01 27.01 -0.12
CA TYR A 195 3.85 28.12 0.29
C TYR A 195 3.34 28.67 1.62
N GLU A 196 4.27 29.01 2.51
CA GLU A 196 4.02 29.70 3.77
C GLU A 196 4.57 31.12 3.71
N THR A 197 3.75 32.08 4.14
CA THR A 197 4.14 33.50 4.22
C THR A 197 5.15 33.69 5.37
N ILE A 198 6.32 34.23 5.05
CA ILE A 198 7.32 34.64 6.05
C ILE A 198 7.00 36.05 6.55
N ASP A 199 6.67 36.96 5.62
CA ASP A 199 6.23 38.33 5.91
C ASP A 199 5.36 38.88 4.76
N GLU A 200 4.95 40.15 4.85
CA GLU A 200 4.07 40.81 3.86
C GLU A 200 4.56 40.74 2.40
N THR A 201 5.85 40.48 2.18
CA THR A 201 6.49 40.49 0.85
C THR A 201 7.13 39.15 0.47
N ARG A 202 7.28 38.21 1.40
CA ARG A 202 8.02 36.97 1.20
C ARG A 202 7.21 35.74 1.59
N ALA A 203 7.31 34.71 0.77
CA ALA A 203 6.84 33.37 1.08
C ALA A 203 7.94 32.35 0.79
N ALA A 204 7.98 31.26 1.54
CA ALA A 204 8.84 30.11 1.30
C ALA A 204 7.99 28.87 1.03
N LEU A 205 8.60 27.90 0.35
CA LEU A 205 7.99 26.59 0.19
C LEU A 205 7.96 25.90 1.56
N SER A 206 6.78 25.40 1.94
CA SER A 206 6.62 24.56 3.12
C SER A 206 6.98 23.12 2.77
N MET A 207 7.90 22.55 3.53
CA MET A 207 8.34 21.17 3.35
C MET A 207 7.54 20.18 4.21
N THR A 208 6.53 20.63 4.96
CA THR A 208 5.76 19.79 5.89
C THR A 208 4.54 19.11 5.27
N ALA A 209 4.57 18.85 3.96
CA ALA A 209 3.48 18.14 3.32
C ALA A 209 3.39 16.70 3.86
N THR A 210 2.22 16.08 3.71
CA THR A 210 2.04 14.66 4.03
C THR A 210 2.30 13.82 2.79
N HIS A 211 3.31 12.98 2.87
CA HIS A 211 3.79 12.14 1.79
C HIS A 211 3.29 10.70 1.97
N ARG A 212 3.08 9.98 0.88
CA ARG A 212 2.77 8.53 0.89
C ARG A 212 4.07 7.75 0.71
N CYS A 213 4.61 7.22 1.79
CA CYS A 213 5.90 6.55 1.80
C CYS A 213 5.72 5.02 1.95
N ARG A 214 6.73 4.26 1.51
CA ARG A 214 6.88 2.88 1.96
C ARG A 214 7.42 2.92 3.39
N ASN A 215 6.91 2.07 4.26
CA ASN A 215 7.38 1.92 5.62
C ASN A 215 8.85 1.47 5.58
N PHE A 216 9.75 2.40 5.91
CA PHE A 216 11.18 2.19 5.78
C PHE A 216 11.67 1.15 6.78
N ASP A 217 11.24 1.24 8.04
CA ASP A 217 11.65 0.35 9.12
C ASP A 217 11.32 -1.12 8.81
N GLY A 218 10.14 -1.41 8.28
CA GLY A 218 9.74 -2.76 7.90
C GLY A 218 10.54 -3.31 6.70
N LEU A 219 10.88 -2.46 5.74
CA LEU A 219 11.77 -2.83 4.63
C LEU A 219 13.21 -3.04 5.11
N HIS A 220 13.66 -2.18 6.01
CA HIS A 220 14.95 -2.25 6.66
C HIS A 220 15.09 -3.55 7.46
N ASP A 221 14.17 -3.83 8.38
CA ASP A 221 14.15 -5.07 9.18
C ASP A 221 14.06 -6.33 8.30
N TRP A 222 13.26 -6.28 7.22
CA TRP A 222 13.19 -7.36 6.25
C TRP A 222 14.55 -7.60 5.57
N ALA A 223 15.25 -6.53 5.17
CA ALA A 223 16.56 -6.61 4.53
C ALA A 223 17.63 -7.10 5.53
N PHE A 224 17.67 -6.56 6.73
CA PHE A 224 18.64 -6.88 7.78
C PHE A 224 18.51 -8.32 8.26
N SER A 225 17.29 -8.82 8.45
CA SER A 225 17.05 -10.23 8.83
C SER A 225 17.50 -11.24 7.76
N ARG A 226 17.76 -10.78 6.53
CA ARG A 226 18.21 -11.59 5.39
C ARG A 226 19.61 -11.18 4.89
N TRP A 227 20.33 -10.36 5.66
CA TRP A 227 21.67 -9.91 5.33
C TRP A 227 22.65 -11.09 5.25
N VAL A 228 23.52 -11.09 4.24
CA VAL A 228 24.52 -12.14 4.07
C VAL A 228 25.92 -11.61 4.36
N ARG A 229 26.57 -12.24 5.34
CA ARG A 229 27.92 -11.89 5.83
C ARG A 229 29.00 -11.95 4.76
N ASN A 230 29.02 -13.02 3.98
CA ASN A 230 30.14 -13.36 3.11
C ASN A 230 29.62 -13.80 1.75
N VAL A 231 29.79 -12.95 0.75
CA VAL A 231 29.54 -13.31 -0.63
C VAL A 231 30.83 -13.84 -1.24
N ASN A 232 30.87 -15.14 -1.60
CA ASN A 232 32.01 -15.70 -2.33
C ASN A 232 31.96 -15.24 -3.79
N VAL A 233 32.65 -14.14 -4.09
CA VAL A 233 32.68 -13.52 -5.42
C VAL A 233 33.18 -14.46 -6.52
N SER A 234 34.03 -15.45 -6.20
CA SER A 234 34.53 -16.44 -7.16
C SER A 234 33.47 -17.44 -7.62
N ARG A 235 32.32 -17.49 -6.94
CA ARG A 235 31.18 -18.36 -7.25
C ARG A 235 29.92 -17.60 -7.67
N LEU A 236 29.98 -16.27 -7.73
CA LEU A 236 28.93 -15.46 -8.34
C LEU A 236 28.90 -15.77 -9.84
N GLN A 237 27.90 -16.53 -10.28
CA GLN A 237 27.57 -16.59 -11.69
C GLN A 237 26.66 -15.40 -12.02
N PRO A 238 26.76 -14.81 -13.23
CA PRO A 238 25.83 -13.77 -13.66
C PRO A 238 24.39 -14.30 -13.48
N GLY A 239 23.60 -13.63 -12.65
CA GLY A 239 22.18 -13.91 -12.57
C GLY A 239 21.52 -13.66 -13.94
N PRO A 240 20.35 -14.26 -14.22
CA PRO A 240 19.54 -13.76 -15.31
C PRO A 240 19.34 -12.27 -15.05
N GLY A 241 19.80 -11.42 -15.96
CA GLY A 241 19.63 -9.97 -15.83
C GLY A 241 18.19 -9.70 -15.42
N ILE A 242 18.00 -9.07 -14.26
CA ILE A 242 16.67 -8.60 -13.92
C ILE A 242 16.45 -7.42 -14.84
N ILE A 243 15.58 -7.67 -15.83
CA ILE A 243 15.35 -6.98 -17.11
C ILE A 243 16.33 -7.40 -18.22
#